data_AF-A0A7C7FWL8-F1
#
_entry.id   AF-A0A7C7FWL8-F1
#
_cell.length_a   1.000
_cell.length_b   1.000
_cell.length_c   1.000
_cell.angle_alpha   90.00
_cell.angle_beta   90.00
_cell.angle_gamma   90.00
#
_symmetry.space_group_name_H-M   'P 1'
#
loop_
_entity.id
_entity.type
_entity.pdbx_description
1 polymer ?
#
loop_
_entity_poly.entity_id
_entity_poly.type
_entity_poly.pdbx_seq_one_letter_code
_entity_poly.pdbx_strand_id
1 'polypeptide(L)'
;MASPFSKGKYALSISDRDGQAYPYLEMVKEWTGALVHISEYEPKSPLIDPKVYGGDPQAIRNARPARTAPAVTQLMPYNPFITYGAGSSYINVHVPSHDLTDSSTYRFRGMPTTSGYVDPQTFDGITGAKIALAAGYTIRTGKWVSGARDTDFTTDWFYFVVDTDTATIGGIEGGGYPVSVGPVTITP
;
A
#
# COMPACT_ATOMS: atom_id res chain seq x y z
N MET A 1 -0.11 33.20 -52.46
CA MET A 1 -1.53 32.96 -52.13
C MET A 1 -1.98 31.71 -52.88
N ALA A 2 -2.57 30.74 -52.21
CA ALA A 2 -3.06 29.52 -52.85
C ALA A 2 -4.40 29.79 -53.55
N SER A 3 -4.56 29.33 -54.78
CA SER A 3 -5.83 29.42 -55.53
C SER A 3 -6.92 28.62 -54.79
N PRO A 4 -8.17 29.13 -54.69
CA PRO A 4 -9.25 28.39 -54.04
C PRO A 4 -9.58 27.11 -54.84
N PHE A 5 -9.93 26.05 -54.14
CA PHE A 5 -10.38 24.80 -54.76
C PHE A 5 -11.68 25.00 -55.55
N SER A 6 -11.83 24.24 -56.64
CA SER A 6 -13.05 24.22 -57.46
C SER A 6 -14.26 23.78 -56.65
N LYS A 7 -15.40 24.48 -56.80
CA LYS A 7 -16.64 24.24 -56.03
C LYS A 7 -17.45 23.01 -56.46
N GLY A 8 -16.99 22.22 -57.44
CA GLY A 8 -17.65 20.97 -57.85
C GLY A 8 -19.04 21.09 -58.50
N LYS A 9 -19.52 22.29 -58.89
CA LYS A 9 -20.89 22.53 -59.40
C LYS A 9 -21.32 21.63 -60.58
N TYR A 10 -20.39 21.28 -61.47
CA TYR A 10 -20.64 20.41 -62.63
C TYR A 10 -19.82 19.11 -62.55
N ALA A 11 -19.24 18.82 -61.38
CA ALA A 11 -18.44 17.62 -61.21
C ALA A 11 -19.35 16.42 -60.90
N LEU A 12 -19.00 15.28 -61.48
CA LEU A 12 -19.59 13.99 -61.13
C LEU A 12 -18.60 13.20 -60.28
N SER A 13 -19.13 12.37 -59.39
CA SER A 13 -18.37 11.36 -58.65
C SER A 13 -19.01 10.01 -58.85
N ILE A 14 -18.19 8.97 -58.86
CA ILE A 14 -18.68 7.59 -58.85
C ILE A 14 -18.96 7.21 -57.40
N SER A 15 -20.11 6.58 -57.13
CA SER A 15 -20.41 5.99 -55.82
C SER A 15 -19.64 4.70 -55.64
N ASP A 16 -18.99 4.56 -54.47
CA ASP A 16 -18.25 3.37 -54.09
C ASP A 16 -19.16 2.15 -53.84
N ARG A 17 -20.49 2.33 -53.78
CA ARG A 17 -21.45 1.28 -53.46
C ARG A 17 -22.09 0.63 -54.67
N ASP A 18 -22.65 1.43 -55.58
CA ASP A 18 -23.34 0.93 -56.78
C ASP A 18 -22.56 1.18 -58.08
N GLY A 19 -21.47 1.94 -58.04
CA GLY A 19 -20.64 2.27 -59.19
C GLY A 19 -21.25 3.28 -60.17
N GLN A 20 -22.36 3.95 -59.81
CA GLN A 20 -23.00 4.94 -60.67
C GLN A 20 -22.40 6.35 -60.49
N ALA A 21 -22.53 7.18 -61.52
CA ALA A 21 -22.06 8.56 -61.50
C ALA A 21 -23.15 9.51 -61.02
N TYR A 22 -22.89 10.21 -59.92
CA TYR A 22 -23.79 11.18 -59.29
C TYR A 22 -23.16 12.58 -59.22
N PRO A 23 -23.97 13.66 -59.08
CA PRO A 23 -23.45 14.99 -58.80
C PRO A 23 -22.58 15.00 -57.55
N TYR A 24 -21.37 15.57 -57.65
CA TYR A 24 -20.41 15.60 -56.53
C TYR A 24 -20.98 16.26 -55.26
N LEU A 25 -21.90 17.22 -55.43
CA LEU A 25 -22.55 17.91 -54.32
C LEU A 25 -23.56 17.04 -53.54
N GLU A 26 -23.96 15.90 -54.10
CA GLU A 26 -24.89 14.94 -53.49
C GLU A 26 -24.16 13.72 -52.90
N MET A 27 -22.82 13.72 -52.95
CA MET A 27 -22.00 12.66 -52.37
C MET A 27 -21.76 12.90 -50.89
N VAL A 28 -21.86 11.85 -50.08
CA VAL A 28 -21.57 11.86 -48.65
C VAL A 28 -20.51 10.81 -48.35
N LYS A 29 -19.60 11.16 -47.44
CA LYS A 29 -18.59 10.24 -46.94
C LYS A 29 -19.12 9.47 -45.74
N GLU A 30 -19.18 8.15 -45.84
CA GLU A 30 -19.60 7.26 -44.76
C GLU A 30 -18.53 7.11 -43.67
N TRP A 31 -18.92 6.53 -42.54
CA TRP A 31 -18.04 6.22 -41.41
C TRP A 31 -16.92 5.22 -41.77
N THR A 32 -17.10 4.43 -42.82
CA THR A 32 -16.10 3.51 -43.40
C THR A 32 -15.06 4.22 -44.26
N GLY A 33 -15.32 5.49 -44.62
CA GLY A 33 -14.50 6.26 -45.55
C GLY A 33 -14.94 6.18 -47.01
N ALA A 34 -15.94 5.36 -47.35
CA ALA A 34 -16.53 5.28 -48.68
C ALA A 34 -17.29 6.56 -49.04
N LEU A 35 -17.22 6.97 -50.32
CA LEU A 35 -17.97 8.08 -50.87
C LEU A 35 -19.19 7.54 -51.62
N VAL A 36 -20.38 7.79 -51.11
CA VAL A 36 -21.65 7.24 -51.62
C VAL A 36 -22.65 8.35 -51.91
N HIS A 37 -23.67 8.08 -52.71
CA HIS A 37 -24.77 9.02 -52.90
C HIS A 37 -25.67 9.10 -51.64
N ILE A 38 -26.27 10.27 -51.36
CA ILE A 38 -27.16 10.47 -50.19
C ILE A 38 -28.27 9.41 -50.05
N SER A 39 -28.80 8.86 -51.15
CA SER A 39 -29.86 7.84 -51.10
C SER A 39 -29.35 6.47 -50.63
N GLU A 40 -28.05 6.27 -50.64
CA GLU A 40 -27.39 5.01 -50.30
C GLU A 40 -26.69 5.06 -48.95
N TYR A 41 -26.66 6.23 -48.31
CA TYR A 41 -25.95 6.47 -47.06
C TYR A 41 -26.47 5.58 -45.93
N GLU A 42 -25.58 4.78 -45.35
CA GLU A 42 -25.88 4.00 -44.16
C GLU A 42 -25.32 4.66 -42.89
N PRO A 43 -26.16 4.93 -41.88
CA PRO A 43 -25.68 5.46 -40.61
C PRO A 43 -24.79 4.44 -39.88
N LYS A 44 -23.78 4.94 -39.17
CA LYS A 44 -22.86 4.14 -38.36
C LYS A 44 -23.63 3.23 -37.40
N SER A 45 -23.26 1.95 -37.33
CA SER A 45 -23.90 1.02 -36.39
C SER A 45 -23.71 1.48 -34.94
N PRO A 46 -24.76 1.46 -34.11
CA PRO A 46 -24.72 1.97 -32.73
C PRO A 46 -23.82 1.16 -31.80
N LEU A 47 -23.32 -0.01 -32.24
CA LEU A 47 -22.37 -0.83 -31.49
C LEU A 47 -20.93 -0.29 -31.52
N ILE A 48 -20.59 0.59 -32.48
CA ILE A 48 -19.23 1.12 -32.66
C ILE A 48 -19.02 2.43 -31.88
N ASP A 49 -20.09 3.03 -31.35
CA ASP A 49 -19.98 4.17 -30.43
C ASP A 49 -19.92 3.67 -28.98
N PRO A 50 -18.82 3.90 -28.25
CA PRO A 50 -18.72 3.48 -26.86
C PRO A 50 -19.81 4.15 -26.04
N LYS A 51 -20.64 3.34 -25.37
CA LYS A 51 -21.66 3.82 -24.43
C LYS A 51 -20.99 4.69 -23.38
N VAL A 52 -21.49 5.91 -23.23
CA VAL A 52 -21.09 6.83 -22.18
C VAL A 52 -21.27 6.12 -20.84
N TYR A 53 -20.26 6.13 -19.97
CA TYR A 53 -20.31 5.54 -18.65
C TYR A 53 -21.61 5.96 -17.94
N GLY A 54 -22.52 4.99 -17.74
CA GLY A 54 -23.69 5.18 -16.89
C GLY A 54 -23.22 5.43 -15.47
N GLY A 55 -23.79 6.44 -14.81
CA GLY A 55 -23.41 6.78 -13.45
C GLY A 55 -23.82 5.67 -12.48
N ASP A 56 -22.84 5.08 -11.79
CA ASP A 56 -23.10 4.50 -10.48
C ASP A 56 -23.47 5.67 -9.55
N PRO A 57 -24.71 5.70 -9.01
CA PRO A 57 -25.17 6.81 -8.16
C PRO A 57 -24.38 6.94 -6.85
N GLN A 58 -23.58 5.94 -6.47
CA GLN A 58 -22.75 5.95 -5.27
C GLN A 58 -21.28 6.30 -5.55
N ALA A 59 -20.80 6.13 -6.79
CA ALA A 59 -19.39 6.36 -7.11
C ALA A 59 -19.08 7.83 -7.39
N ILE A 60 -18.06 8.37 -6.71
CA ILE A 60 -17.52 9.70 -7.00
C ILE A 60 -16.50 9.58 -8.14
N ARG A 61 -16.82 10.21 -9.29
CA ARG A 61 -15.99 10.19 -10.51
C ARG A 61 -14.53 10.60 -10.28
N ASN A 62 -14.28 11.48 -9.31
CA ASN A 62 -12.95 11.96 -8.92
C ASN A 62 -12.78 11.92 -7.40
N ALA A 63 -12.84 10.73 -6.80
CA ALA A 63 -12.61 10.57 -5.37
C ALA A 63 -11.24 11.16 -5.01
N ARG A 64 -11.17 11.93 -3.92
CA ARG A 64 -9.87 12.40 -3.41
C ARG A 64 -9.01 11.17 -3.07
N PRO A 65 -7.70 11.22 -3.33
CA PRO A 65 -6.78 10.21 -2.84
C PRO A 65 -6.96 10.03 -1.33
N ALA A 66 -6.84 8.79 -0.85
CA ALA A 66 -6.86 8.51 0.56
C ALA A 66 -5.79 9.33 1.28
N ARG A 67 -6.12 9.87 2.46
CA ARG A 67 -5.13 10.51 3.32
C ARG A 67 -4.12 9.47 3.78
N THR A 68 -2.83 9.78 3.74
CA THR A 68 -1.80 8.98 4.40
C THR A 68 -2.02 9.01 5.91
N ALA A 69 -2.24 7.86 6.53
CA ALA A 69 -2.38 7.76 7.97
C ALA A 69 -1.03 8.05 8.67
N PRO A 70 -1.02 8.77 9.81
CA PRO A 70 0.20 8.95 10.58
C PRO A 70 0.69 7.60 11.10
N ALA A 71 2.00 7.48 11.31
CA ALA A 71 2.61 6.31 11.93
C ALA A 71 2.17 6.20 13.39
N VAL A 72 1.65 5.03 13.78
CA VAL A 72 1.14 4.74 15.12
C VAL A 72 1.85 3.55 15.74
N THR A 73 1.83 3.50 17.08
CA THR A 73 2.31 2.36 17.86
C THR A 73 1.19 1.38 18.17
N GLN A 74 1.51 0.10 18.15
CA GLN A 74 0.67 -1.02 18.61
C GLN A 74 0.91 -1.28 20.09
N LEU A 75 -0.17 -1.37 20.88
CA LEU A 75 -0.11 -1.80 22.27
C LEU A 75 0.17 -3.31 22.35
N MET A 76 1.03 -3.71 23.28
CA MET A 76 1.44 -5.10 23.46
C MET A 76 0.76 -5.73 24.70
N PRO A 77 0.68 -7.07 24.77
CA PRO A 77 0.21 -7.78 25.96
C PRO A 77 1.02 -7.45 27.22
N TYR A 78 0.49 -7.82 28.38
CA TYR A 78 1.21 -7.71 29.65
C TYR A 78 2.47 -8.59 29.64
N ASN A 79 3.61 -8.04 30.11
CA ASN A 79 4.90 -8.72 30.13
C ASN A 79 5.26 -9.40 28.80
N PRO A 80 5.36 -8.66 27.68
CA PRO A 80 5.50 -9.27 26.37
C PRO A 80 6.91 -9.82 26.10
N PHE A 81 7.91 -9.46 26.91
CA PHE A 81 9.30 -9.84 26.68
C PHE A 81 9.71 -11.05 27.51
N ILE A 82 10.53 -11.91 26.93
CA ILE A 82 11.08 -13.10 27.56
C ILE A 82 12.57 -13.17 27.23
N THR A 83 13.43 -13.12 28.26
CA THR A 83 14.86 -13.31 28.07
C THR A 83 15.16 -14.75 27.63
N TYR A 84 16.17 -14.95 26.79
CA TYR A 84 16.50 -16.30 26.28
C TYR A 84 17.23 -17.17 27.32
N GLY A 85 18.41 -16.75 27.77
CA GLY A 85 19.27 -17.53 28.67
C GLY A 85 20.26 -16.61 29.40
N ALA A 86 20.75 -17.03 30.58
CA ALA A 86 21.73 -16.26 31.34
C ALA A 86 22.92 -15.80 30.48
N GLY A 87 23.32 -14.54 30.61
CA GLY A 87 24.37 -13.91 29.81
C GLY A 87 24.00 -13.60 28.35
N SER A 88 22.75 -13.85 27.94
CA SER A 88 22.30 -13.57 26.57
C SER A 88 21.65 -12.20 26.43
N SER A 89 21.91 -11.53 25.32
CA SER A 89 21.21 -10.29 24.91
C SER A 89 20.00 -10.55 24.02
N TYR A 90 19.64 -11.81 23.76
CA TYR A 90 18.46 -12.14 22.95
C TYR A 90 17.18 -12.06 23.79
N ILE A 91 16.22 -11.30 23.29
CA ILE A 91 14.90 -11.13 23.89
C ILE A 91 13.85 -11.61 22.90
N ASN A 92 13.11 -12.64 23.29
CA ASN A 92 11.90 -13.06 22.60
C ASN A 92 10.74 -12.17 23.01
N VAL A 93 9.84 -11.91 22.07
CA VAL A 93 8.67 -11.05 22.28
C VAL A 93 7.44 -11.78 21.78
N HIS A 94 6.45 -11.93 22.66
CA HIS A 94 5.18 -12.57 22.34
C HIS A 94 4.10 -11.52 22.12
N VAL A 95 3.68 -11.37 20.86
CA VAL A 95 2.57 -10.52 20.46
C VAL A 95 1.81 -11.28 19.37
N PRO A 96 0.69 -11.95 19.71
CA PRO A 96 -0.13 -12.65 18.73
C PRO A 96 -0.55 -11.74 17.59
N SER A 97 -0.46 -12.23 16.35
CA SER A 97 -0.81 -11.49 15.12
C SER A 97 -0.22 -10.08 15.08
N HIS A 98 1.10 -9.93 15.26
CA HIS A 98 1.72 -8.62 15.44
C HIS A 98 1.82 -7.76 14.16
N ASP A 99 1.62 -8.34 12.98
CA ASP A 99 1.68 -7.68 11.66
C ASP A 99 2.95 -6.82 11.42
N LEU A 100 4.06 -7.20 12.05
CA LEU A 100 5.37 -6.53 11.91
C LEU A 100 6.17 -7.20 10.81
N THR A 101 6.95 -6.39 10.10
CA THR A 101 7.78 -6.86 8.99
C THR A 101 9.14 -7.37 9.49
N ASP A 102 9.55 -8.55 9.04
CA ASP A 102 10.86 -9.13 9.32
C ASP A 102 12.00 -8.22 8.83
N SER A 103 13.07 -8.09 9.62
CA SER A 103 14.23 -7.24 9.33
C SER A 103 13.95 -5.73 9.29
N SER A 104 12.78 -5.29 9.76
CA SER A 104 12.48 -3.86 9.93
C SER A 104 12.84 -3.38 11.34
N THR A 105 13.19 -2.10 11.45
CA THR A 105 13.52 -1.47 12.72
C THR A 105 12.27 -0.88 13.38
N TYR A 106 12.03 -1.29 14.62
CA TYR A 106 10.93 -0.80 15.44
C TYR A 106 11.43 -0.32 16.79
N ARG A 107 10.71 0.60 17.42
CA ARG A 107 11.03 1.11 18.75
C ARG A 107 9.96 0.67 19.74
N PHE A 108 10.41 0.09 20.85
CA PHE A 108 9.57 -0.19 22.01
C PHE A 108 9.45 1.05 22.89
N ARG A 109 8.29 1.21 23.53
CA ARG A 109 7.99 2.33 24.41
C ARG A 109 7.16 1.83 25.58
N GLY A 110 7.40 2.36 26.79
CA GLY A 110 6.59 2.06 27.97
C GLY A 110 5.32 2.90 28.00
N MET A 111 4.90 3.30 29.20
CA MET A 111 3.65 4.03 29.40
C MET A 111 3.66 5.43 28.76
N PRO A 112 2.61 5.79 27.98
CA PRO A 112 2.47 7.15 27.48
C PRO A 112 2.14 8.12 28.62
N THR A 113 2.70 9.31 28.54
CA THR A 113 2.55 10.43 29.47
C THR A 113 2.32 11.72 28.66
N THR A 114 2.05 12.83 29.36
CA THR A 114 1.92 14.14 28.72
C THR A 114 3.22 14.64 28.06
N SER A 115 4.38 14.09 28.43
CA SER A 115 5.70 14.48 27.91
C SER A 115 6.34 13.43 26.97
N GLY A 116 5.58 12.42 26.54
CA GLY A 116 6.10 11.34 25.71
C GLY A 116 5.91 9.98 26.38
N TYR A 117 6.89 9.09 26.25
CA TYR A 117 6.80 7.73 26.79
C TYR A 117 7.87 7.50 27.84
N VAL A 118 7.50 6.85 28.94
CA VAL A 118 8.49 6.32 29.89
C VAL A 118 9.10 5.03 29.33
N ASP A 119 10.17 4.58 29.97
CA ASP A 119 10.79 3.30 29.65
C ASP A 119 9.95 2.12 30.15
N PRO A 120 9.96 0.97 29.46
CA PRO A 120 9.44 -0.29 29.97
C PRO A 120 10.07 -0.67 31.32
N GLN A 121 9.41 -1.55 32.07
CA GLN A 121 9.94 -1.98 33.36
C GLN A 121 11.23 -2.82 33.17
N THR A 122 12.27 -2.50 33.94
CA THR A 122 13.48 -3.32 34.04
C THR A 122 13.15 -4.72 34.52
N PHE A 123 13.73 -5.74 33.88
CA PHE A 123 13.51 -7.14 34.23
C PHE A 123 14.74 -7.99 33.90
N ASP A 124 15.03 -8.99 34.73
CA ASP A 124 16.11 -9.98 34.51
C ASP A 124 17.48 -9.39 34.08
N GLY A 125 17.85 -8.22 34.61
CA GLY A 125 19.11 -7.54 34.25
C GLY A 125 19.06 -6.71 32.95
N ILE A 126 17.93 -6.70 32.25
CA ILE A 126 17.67 -5.84 31.09
C ILE A 126 16.98 -4.56 31.56
N THR A 127 17.63 -3.43 31.34
CA THR A 127 17.12 -2.11 31.73
C THR A 127 16.05 -1.61 30.75
N GLY A 128 15.01 -0.96 31.29
CA GLY A 128 13.96 -0.32 30.49
C GLY A 128 14.49 0.63 29.41
N ALA A 129 15.48 1.45 29.78
CA ALA A 129 16.11 2.42 28.88
C ALA A 129 16.77 1.76 27.66
N LYS A 130 17.35 0.56 27.83
CA LYS A 130 17.89 -0.21 26.71
C LYS A 130 16.77 -0.80 25.86
N ILE A 131 15.69 -1.30 26.44
CA ILE A 131 14.53 -1.77 25.66
C ILE A 131 13.93 -0.61 24.82
N ALA A 132 13.83 0.59 25.39
CA ALA A 132 13.25 1.77 24.74
C ALA A 132 14.25 2.62 23.93
N LEU A 133 15.37 2.03 23.51
CA LEU A 133 16.44 2.70 22.77
C LEU A 133 15.86 3.56 21.63
N ALA A 134 16.31 4.82 21.56
CA ALA A 134 15.75 5.80 20.63
C ALA A 134 15.89 5.40 19.15
N ALA A 135 16.97 4.70 18.81
CA ALA A 135 17.20 4.16 17.47
C ALA A 135 16.27 2.98 17.12
N GLY A 136 15.64 2.36 18.12
CA GLY A 136 14.91 1.10 17.98
C GLY A 136 15.82 -0.10 17.76
N TYR A 137 15.20 -1.22 17.45
CA TYR A 137 15.86 -2.50 17.17
C TYR A 137 15.34 -3.08 15.88
N THR A 138 16.24 -3.64 15.08
CA THR A 138 15.86 -4.51 13.97
C THR A 138 15.33 -5.81 14.55
N ILE A 139 14.07 -6.12 14.25
CA ILE A 139 13.42 -7.34 14.72
C ILE A 139 13.54 -8.44 13.68
N ARG A 140 13.53 -9.68 14.15
CA ARG A 140 13.38 -10.87 13.31
C ARG A 140 12.12 -11.59 13.72
N THR A 141 11.20 -11.86 12.79
CA THR A 141 9.95 -12.57 13.12
C THR A 141 10.24 -14.03 13.47
N GLY A 142 9.38 -14.68 14.23
CA GLY A 142 9.65 -16.00 14.82
C GLY A 142 10.36 -15.89 16.16
N LYS A 143 10.75 -17.04 16.72
CA LYS A 143 11.26 -17.12 18.09
C LYS A 143 12.73 -17.52 18.10
N TRP A 144 13.54 -16.92 18.96
CA TRP A 144 14.90 -17.37 19.19
C TRP A 144 14.91 -18.57 20.15
N VAL A 145 15.35 -19.72 19.66
CA VAL A 145 15.37 -21.00 20.40
C VAL A 145 16.65 -21.75 20.06
N SER A 146 17.36 -22.27 21.07
CA SER A 146 18.54 -23.12 20.89
C SER A 146 19.64 -22.53 19.99
N GLY A 147 19.83 -21.20 20.04
CA GLY A 147 20.85 -20.51 19.23
C GLY A 147 20.47 -20.29 17.76
N ALA A 148 19.21 -20.50 17.40
CA ALA A 148 18.70 -20.29 16.06
C ALA A 148 17.32 -19.62 16.07
N ARG A 149 16.93 -19.09 14.91
CA ARG A 149 15.57 -18.59 14.65
C ARG A 149 14.66 -19.77 14.33
N ASP A 150 13.60 -19.92 15.09
CA ASP A 150 12.44 -20.76 14.82
C ASP A 150 11.42 -19.96 13.99
N THR A 151 11.05 -20.49 12.82
CA THR A 151 10.16 -19.83 11.85
C THR A 151 8.70 -20.29 11.94
N ASP A 152 8.39 -21.27 12.78
CA ASP A 152 7.03 -21.83 12.87
C ASP A 152 6.04 -20.83 13.52
N PHE A 153 6.57 -19.84 14.25
CA PHE A 153 5.80 -18.88 15.02
C PHE A 153 5.97 -17.42 14.54
N THR A 154 6.14 -17.23 13.23
CA THR A 154 6.46 -15.90 12.64
C THR A 154 5.35 -14.86 12.72
N THR A 155 4.13 -15.24 13.07
CA THR A 155 2.99 -14.33 13.24
C THR A 155 2.78 -13.86 14.68
N ASP A 156 3.22 -14.67 15.65
CA ASP A 156 2.93 -14.45 17.07
C ASP A 156 4.17 -14.08 17.88
N TRP A 157 5.36 -14.38 17.33
CA TRP A 157 6.63 -14.12 17.96
C TRP A 157 7.53 -13.32 17.04
N PHE A 158 8.35 -12.50 17.66
CA PHE A 158 9.55 -11.93 17.06
C PHE A 158 10.62 -11.81 18.15
N TYR A 159 11.86 -11.59 17.75
CA TYR A 159 12.95 -11.36 18.69
C TYR A 159 13.83 -10.21 18.23
N PHE A 160 14.56 -9.65 19.19
CA PHE A 160 15.61 -8.67 18.94
C PHE A 160 16.79 -8.94 19.87
N VAL A 161 17.91 -8.29 19.58
CA VAL A 161 19.12 -8.34 20.41
C VAL A 161 19.24 -6.99 21.09
N VAL A 162 19.16 -6.96 22.42
CA VAL A 162 19.28 -5.72 23.21
C VAL A 162 20.74 -5.29 23.30
N ASP A 163 20.99 -3.98 23.31
CA ASP A 163 22.35 -3.44 23.41
C ASP A 163 22.91 -3.54 24.83
N THR A 164 24.14 -4.03 24.96
CA THR A 164 24.97 -4.02 26.18
C THR A 164 24.44 -4.91 27.33
N ASP A 165 23.14 -4.90 27.59
CA ASP A 165 22.52 -5.65 28.67
C ASP A 165 22.44 -7.14 28.32
N THR A 166 22.53 -7.97 29.35
CA THR A 166 22.41 -9.42 29.24
C THR A 166 21.50 -9.93 30.35
N ALA A 167 20.74 -10.98 30.05
CA ALA A 167 19.88 -11.63 31.03
C ALA A 167 20.68 -12.15 32.23
N THR A 168 20.16 -11.98 33.44
CA THR A 168 20.80 -12.48 34.66
C THR A 168 20.59 -13.98 34.80
N ILE A 169 19.34 -14.41 34.65
CA ILE A 169 18.92 -15.81 34.78
C ILE A 169 18.54 -16.37 33.40
N GLY A 170 17.80 -15.60 32.59
CA GLY A 170 17.22 -16.08 31.34
C GLY A 170 15.92 -16.86 31.55
N GLY A 171 15.06 -16.89 30.52
CA GLY A 171 13.75 -17.53 30.58
C GLY A 171 12.72 -16.77 31.41
N ILE A 172 12.98 -15.50 31.75
CA ILE A 172 12.11 -14.70 32.61
C ILE A 172 11.24 -13.78 31.75
N GLU A 173 9.94 -13.79 32.02
CA GLU A 173 8.97 -12.88 31.42
C GLU A 173 8.96 -11.52 32.13
N GLY A 174 8.85 -10.43 31.38
CA GLY A 174 8.87 -9.09 31.96
C GLY A 174 8.62 -7.95 30.98
N GLY A 175 9.01 -6.74 31.41
CA GLY A 175 8.77 -5.47 30.74
C GLY A 175 7.56 -4.69 31.24
N GLY A 176 6.70 -5.32 32.04
CA GLY A 176 5.53 -4.69 32.65
C GLY A 176 4.42 -4.40 31.65
N TYR A 177 3.60 -3.41 32.01
CA TYR A 177 2.51 -2.90 31.19
C TYR A 177 2.17 -1.47 31.65
N PRO A 178 1.77 -0.56 30.75
CA PRO A 178 1.66 -0.74 29.30
C PRO A 178 3.00 -0.61 28.56
N VAL A 179 3.15 -1.43 27.52
CA VAL A 179 4.27 -1.38 26.56
C VAL A 179 3.70 -1.38 25.14
N SER A 180 4.36 -0.66 24.24
CA SER A 180 3.98 -0.59 22.83
C SER A 180 5.19 -0.72 21.91
N VAL A 181 4.93 -1.17 20.68
CA VAL A 181 5.91 -1.28 19.60
C VAL A 181 5.40 -0.53 18.38
N GLY A 182 6.29 0.14 17.65
CA GLY A 182 5.92 0.80 16.40
C GLY A 182 7.11 1.45 15.71
N PRO A 183 6.88 2.23 14.65
CA PRO A 183 7.94 2.92 13.94
C PRO A 183 8.81 3.78 14.87
N VAL A 184 10.07 3.95 14.51
CA VAL A 184 11.04 4.74 15.29
C VAL A 184 10.56 6.19 15.42
N THR A 185 10.05 6.75 14.33
CA THR A 185 9.45 8.08 14.29
C THR A 185 7.93 7.96 14.23
N ILE A 186 7.26 8.59 15.18
CA ILE A 186 5.83 8.85 15.15
C ILE A 186 5.65 10.37 15.11
N THR A 187 4.86 10.86 14.16
CA THR A 187 4.54 12.28 14.05
C THR A 187 3.06 12.45 14.39
N PRO A 188 2.68 13.46 15.21
CA PRO A 188 1.28 13.78 15.47
C PRO A 188 0.49 14.08 14.20
#